data_AF-A0A2R6E2W2-F1
#
_entry.id   AF-A0A2R6E2W2-F1
#
_cell.length_a   1.000
_cell.length_b   1.000
_cell.length_c   1.000
_cell.angle_alpha   90.00
_cell.angle_beta   90.00
_cell.angle_gamma   90.00
#
_symmetry.space_group_name_H-M   'P 1'
#
loop_
_entity.id
_entity.type
_entity.pdbx_description
1 polymer ?
#
loop_
_entity_poly.entity_id
_entity_poly.type
_entity_poly.pdbx_seq_one_letter_code
_entity_poly.pdbx_strand_id
1 'polypeptide(L)'
;MSQQHGTSTVGGSGRISSGWRVFQLLGLLVALSWLVSFVLQSEPYAWLPGLAAGDLPSYSTLIFDLSPILSIVLILLAVAPDRLSVLTEYNWKGYTARAILIILPVLWMLNVFVGPRSQMIDNLIATPLDASGMIPFFGGVFLHVVFQHWFQALTALAVGLVPGQFGTLTESPTPAGVQCAVVDCE
;
A
#
# COMPACT_ATOMS: atom_id res chain seq x y z
N MET A 1 -47.99 -17.85 21.89
CA MET A 1 -47.24 -16.65 22.36
C MET A 1 -46.12 -17.16 23.24
N SER A 2 -44.83 -16.91 23.05
CA SER A 2 -44.01 -16.25 22.04
C SER A 2 -42.58 -16.75 22.30
N GLN A 3 -41.84 -17.03 21.23
CA GLN A 3 -40.38 -16.97 21.05
C GLN A 3 -39.48 -16.73 22.28
N GLN A 4 -38.43 -17.56 22.39
CA GLN A 4 -37.07 -17.06 22.16
C GLN A 4 -36.15 -18.17 21.66
N HIS A 5 -35.73 -18.02 20.40
CA HIS A 5 -34.56 -18.66 19.82
C HIS A 5 -33.33 -18.30 20.66
N GLY A 6 -32.78 -19.27 21.38
CA GLY A 6 -31.38 -19.26 21.74
C GLY A 6 -30.56 -19.63 20.52
N THR A 7 -30.33 -18.69 19.61
CA THR A 7 -29.25 -18.83 18.63
C THR A 7 -27.95 -18.67 19.38
N SER A 8 -27.40 -19.79 19.84
CA SER A 8 -26.00 -19.93 20.19
C SER A 8 -25.21 -19.62 18.93
N THR A 9 -24.77 -18.37 18.77
CA THR A 9 -23.79 -18.01 17.74
C THR A 9 -22.52 -18.78 18.06
N VAL A 10 -22.34 -19.85 17.31
CA VAL A 10 -21.13 -20.63 17.12
C VAL A 10 -19.94 -19.69 17.18
N GLY A 11 -19.08 -19.89 18.17
CA GLY A 11 -17.75 -19.33 18.24
C GLY A 11 -16.94 -19.77 17.02
N GLY A 12 -17.03 -19.00 15.95
CA GLY A 12 -16.17 -19.16 14.80
C GLY A 12 -14.83 -18.53 15.11
N SER A 13 -13.82 -19.35 15.39
CA SER A 13 -12.42 -18.93 15.29
C SER A 13 -12.17 -18.46 13.85
N GLY A 14 -12.31 -17.16 13.59
CA GLY A 14 -12.19 -16.56 12.26
C GLY A 14 -10.77 -16.73 11.73
N ARG A 15 -10.51 -17.80 10.96
CA ARG A 15 -9.22 -18.01 10.31
C ARG A 15 -8.99 -16.94 9.23
N ILE A 16 -7.84 -16.26 9.28
CA ILE A 16 -7.35 -15.46 8.13
C ILE A 16 -7.43 -16.33 6.88
N SER A 17 -8.08 -15.85 5.82
CA SER A 17 -8.11 -16.56 4.54
C SER A 17 -6.69 -16.68 3.97
N SER A 18 -6.39 -17.79 3.30
CA SER A 18 -5.09 -17.96 2.61
C SER A 18 -4.82 -16.83 1.62
N GLY A 19 -5.86 -16.32 0.96
CA GLY A 19 -5.79 -15.17 0.06
C GLY A 19 -5.29 -13.89 0.76
N TRP A 20 -5.77 -13.60 1.97
CA TRP A 20 -5.30 -12.44 2.74
C TRP A 20 -3.82 -12.57 3.11
N ARG A 21 -3.37 -13.76 3.53
CA ARG A 21 -1.95 -13.99 3.84
C ARG A 21 -1.05 -13.78 2.63
N VAL A 22 -1.47 -14.29 1.46
CA VAL A 22 -0.74 -14.07 0.20
C VAL A 22 -0.69 -12.59 -0.13
N PHE A 23 -1.81 -11.88 0.01
CA PHE A 23 -1.86 -10.43 -0.19
C PHE A 23 -0.94 -9.67 0.76
N GLN A 24 -0.89 -10.01 2.05
CA GLN A 24 0.01 -9.38 3.03
C GLN A 24 1.48 -9.61 2.67
N LEU A 25 1.85 -10.84 2.30
CA LEU A 25 3.22 -11.18 1.89
C LEU A 25 3.62 -10.43 0.62
N LEU A 26 2.77 -10.44 -0.40
CA LEU A 26 3.01 -9.71 -1.64
C LEU A 26 3.09 -8.20 -1.38
N GLY A 27 2.16 -7.63 -0.62
CA GLY A 27 2.18 -6.22 -0.27
C GLY A 27 3.42 -5.81 0.50
N LEU A 28 3.87 -6.62 1.46
CA LEU A 28 5.10 -6.34 2.19
C LEU A 28 6.34 -6.41 1.28
N LEU A 29 6.47 -7.47 0.48
CA LEU A 29 7.59 -7.62 -0.47
C LEU A 29 7.64 -6.45 -1.45
N VAL A 30 6.49 -6.09 -2.00
CA VAL A 30 6.38 -5.01 -2.98
C VAL A 30 6.70 -3.66 -2.34
N ALA A 31 6.15 -3.35 -1.17
CA ALA A 31 6.41 -2.09 -0.48
C ALA A 31 7.87 -1.95 -0.04
N LEU A 32 8.44 -3.01 0.54
CA LEU A 32 9.85 -3.01 0.95
C LEU A 32 10.78 -2.92 -0.27
N SER A 33 10.51 -3.67 -1.33
CA SER A 33 11.33 -3.60 -2.55
C SER A 33 11.33 -2.19 -3.12
N TRP A 34 10.18 -1.52 -3.16
CA TRP A 34 10.08 -0.16 -3.68
C TRP A 34 10.79 0.85 -2.76
N LEU A 35 10.62 0.76 -1.44
CA LEU A 35 11.31 1.65 -0.50
C LEU A 35 12.83 1.49 -0.54
N VAL A 36 13.32 0.26 -0.66
CA VAL A 36 14.75 -0.01 -0.83
C VAL A 36 15.24 0.63 -2.13
N SER A 37 14.53 0.43 -3.25
CA SER A 37 14.90 1.06 -4.52
C SER A 37 14.85 2.59 -4.44
N PHE A 38 13.86 3.16 -3.74
CA PHE A 38 13.76 4.61 -3.51
C PHE A 38 14.98 5.12 -2.75
N VAL A 39 15.30 4.55 -1.58
CA VAL A 39 16.43 4.98 -0.74
C VAL A 39 17.78 4.83 -1.46
N LEU A 40 17.94 3.80 -2.29
CA LEU A 40 19.21 3.55 -2.99
C LEU A 40 19.39 4.38 -4.26
N GLN A 41 18.31 4.89 -4.87
CA GLN A 41 18.36 5.50 -6.21
C GLN A 41 17.87 6.94 -6.25
N SER A 42 17.44 7.51 -5.13
CA SER A 42 16.95 8.88 -5.07
C SER A 42 17.67 9.73 -4.02
N GLU A 43 17.67 11.04 -4.26
CA GLU A 43 17.97 12.05 -3.26
C GLU A 43 16.63 12.69 -2.84
N PRO A 44 15.92 12.08 -1.87
CA PRO A 44 14.57 12.49 -1.54
C PRO A 44 14.57 13.91 -0.99
N TYR A 45 13.61 14.71 -1.44
CA TYR A 45 13.37 16.07 -0.97
C TYR A 45 14.50 17.07 -1.27
N ALA A 46 15.37 16.78 -2.24
CA ALA A 46 16.44 17.68 -2.69
C ALA A 46 15.93 19.04 -3.21
N TRP A 47 14.63 19.15 -3.53
CA TRP A 47 13.97 20.38 -3.95
C TRP A 47 13.54 21.31 -2.80
N LEU A 48 13.56 20.85 -1.55
CA LEU A 48 13.16 21.68 -0.38
C LEU A 48 13.94 23.00 -0.26
N PRO A 49 15.28 23.05 -0.48
CA PRO A 49 16.01 24.31 -0.44
C PRO A 49 15.57 25.31 -1.52
N GLY A 50 15.24 24.83 -2.72
CA GLY A 50 14.74 25.67 -3.81
C GLY A 50 13.35 26.25 -3.53
N LEU A 51 12.52 25.53 -2.78
CA LEU A 51 11.18 26.00 -2.39
C LEU A 51 11.25 27.30 -1.57
N ALA A 52 12.25 27.43 -0.68
CA ALA A 52 12.47 28.65 0.10
C ALA A 52 12.90 29.85 -0.77
N ALA A 53 13.42 29.59 -1.96
CA ALA A 53 13.80 30.59 -2.96
C ALA A 53 12.68 30.87 -3.99
N GLY A 54 11.54 30.18 -3.91
CA GLY A 54 10.41 30.32 -4.83
C GLY A 54 10.42 29.35 -6.02
N ASP A 55 11.38 28.42 -6.07
CA ASP A 55 11.43 27.38 -7.10
C ASP A 55 10.46 26.25 -6.76
N LEU A 56 9.59 25.91 -7.72
CA LEU A 56 8.65 24.80 -7.56
C LEU A 56 9.26 23.50 -8.13
N PRO A 57 9.15 22.36 -7.42
CA PRO A 57 9.58 21.08 -7.96
C PRO A 57 8.77 20.70 -9.18
N SER A 58 9.38 19.94 -10.08
CA SER A 58 8.62 19.33 -11.18
C SER A 58 7.53 18.41 -10.62
N TYR A 59 6.41 18.29 -11.35
CA TYR A 59 5.34 17.36 -11.01
C TYR A 59 5.87 15.93 -10.73
N SER A 60 6.77 15.44 -11.60
CA SER A 60 7.31 14.08 -11.46
C SER A 60 8.15 13.92 -10.20
N THR A 61 8.96 14.94 -9.85
CA THR A 61 9.78 14.97 -8.63
C THR A 61 8.89 14.97 -7.38
N LEU A 62 7.89 15.85 -7.34
CA LEU A 62 6.99 15.97 -6.20
C LEU A 62 6.23 14.66 -5.93
N ILE A 63 5.63 14.08 -6.97
CA ILE A 63 4.85 12.85 -6.83
C ILE A 63 5.75 11.66 -6.46
N PHE A 64 6.96 11.60 -7.03
CA PHE A 64 7.92 10.56 -6.67
C PHE A 64 8.36 10.66 -5.20
N ASP A 65 8.63 11.86 -4.69
CA ASP A 65 9.04 12.04 -3.29
C ASP A 65 7.91 11.83 -2.26
N LEU A 66 6.65 11.94 -2.70
CA LEU A 66 5.47 11.63 -1.88
C LEU A 66 5.07 10.15 -1.95
N SER A 67 5.45 9.42 -3.00
CA SER A 67 5.08 8.02 -3.19
C SER A 67 5.53 7.03 -2.08
N PRO A 68 6.54 7.29 -1.22
CA PRO A 68 6.80 6.47 -0.03
C PRO A 68 5.60 6.32 0.90
N ILE A 69 4.67 7.29 0.92
CA ILE A 69 3.43 7.22 1.70
C ILE A 69 2.63 5.96 1.34
N LEU A 70 2.56 5.60 0.05
CA LEU A 70 1.80 4.42 -0.41
C LEU A 70 2.43 3.12 0.09
N SER A 71 3.77 3.03 0.03
CA SER A 71 4.50 1.88 0.56
C SER A 71 4.35 1.76 2.07
N ILE A 72 4.41 2.86 2.83
CA ILE A 72 4.19 2.86 4.28
C ILE A 72 2.78 2.35 4.61
N VAL A 73 1.76 2.82 3.89
CA VAL A 73 0.38 2.38 4.10
C VAL A 73 0.21 0.90 3.82
N LEU A 74 0.85 0.39 2.78
CA LEU A 74 0.85 -1.04 2.45
C LEU A 74 1.53 -1.89 3.53
N ILE A 75 2.63 -1.40 4.09
CA ILE A 75 3.32 -2.04 5.23
C ILE A 75 2.40 -2.06 6.46
N LEU A 76 1.75 -0.93 6.77
CA LEU A 76 0.79 -0.86 7.88
C LEU A 76 -0.37 -1.83 7.65
N LEU A 77 -0.91 -1.92 6.44
CA LEU A 77 -1.95 -2.87 6.09
C LEU A 77 -1.50 -4.33 6.26
N ALA A 78 -0.23 -4.62 5.93
CA ALA A 78 0.33 -5.96 6.02
C ALA A 78 0.65 -6.38 7.47
N VAL A 79 1.18 -5.47 8.29
CA VAL A 79 1.78 -5.81 9.60
C VAL A 79 0.93 -5.35 10.78
N ALA A 80 0.23 -4.22 10.67
CA ALA A 80 -0.50 -3.61 11.77
C ALA A 80 -1.77 -2.90 11.26
N PRO A 81 -2.74 -3.63 10.67
CA PRO A 81 -3.92 -3.03 10.04
C PRO A 81 -4.75 -2.18 11.00
N ASP A 82 -4.73 -2.47 12.30
CA ASP A 82 -5.40 -1.68 13.34
C ASP A 82 -4.91 -0.22 13.39
N ARG A 83 -3.67 0.05 12.95
CA ARG A 83 -3.11 1.42 12.87
C ARG A 83 -3.79 2.27 11.79
N LEU A 84 -4.57 1.65 10.90
CA LEU A 84 -5.33 2.32 9.85
C LEU A 84 -6.79 2.59 10.26
N SER A 85 -7.16 2.41 11.53
CA SER A 85 -8.51 2.69 12.05
C SER A 85 -8.99 4.10 11.73
N VAL A 86 -8.08 5.08 11.65
CA VAL A 86 -8.36 6.47 11.27
C VAL A 86 -9.09 6.58 9.93
N LEU A 87 -8.88 5.64 9.00
CA LEU A 87 -9.54 5.63 7.70
C LEU A 87 -11.05 5.39 7.79
N THR A 88 -11.52 4.78 8.87
CA THR A 88 -12.94 4.51 9.13
C THR A 88 -13.63 5.64 9.92
N GLU A 89 -12.87 6.59 10.46
CA GLU A 89 -13.42 7.66 11.29
C GLU A 89 -14.14 8.73 10.43
N TYR A 90 -15.34 9.14 10.86
CA TYR A 90 -16.12 10.22 10.25
C TYR A 90 -15.68 11.61 10.74
N ASN A 91 -14.38 11.89 10.70
CA ASN A 91 -13.82 13.19 11.06
C ASN A 91 -12.85 13.69 9.97
N TRP A 92 -12.38 14.93 10.11
CA TRP A 92 -11.48 15.55 9.14
C TRP A 92 -10.20 14.73 8.91
N LYS A 93 -9.64 14.10 9.95
CA LYS A 93 -8.43 13.27 9.83
C LYS A 93 -8.68 12.05 8.94
N GLY A 94 -9.78 11.35 9.17
CA GLY A 94 -10.19 10.20 8.37
C GLY A 94 -10.50 10.58 6.91
N TYR A 95 -11.13 11.73 6.68
CA TYR A 95 -11.35 12.22 5.32
C TYR A 95 -10.05 12.63 4.63
N THR A 96 -9.15 13.33 5.32
CA THR A 96 -7.85 13.72 4.77
C THR A 96 -6.99 12.50 4.43
N ALA A 97 -6.92 11.51 5.34
CA ALA A 97 -6.17 10.29 5.10
C ALA A 97 -6.70 9.52 3.87
N ARG A 98 -8.03 9.36 3.76
CA ARG A 98 -8.68 8.76 2.58
C ARG A 98 -8.40 9.56 1.30
N ALA A 99 -8.50 10.89 1.36
CA ALA A 99 -8.22 11.75 0.22
C ALA A 99 -6.77 11.59 -0.26
N ILE A 100 -5.80 11.53 0.65
CA ILE A 100 -4.39 11.26 0.31
C ILE A 100 -4.26 9.89 -0.38
N LEU A 101 -4.89 8.85 0.18
CA LEU A 101 -4.86 7.49 -0.38
C LEU A 101 -5.60 7.34 -1.72
N ILE A 102 -6.40 8.32 -2.12
CA ILE A 102 -7.06 8.34 -3.44
C ILE A 102 -6.28 9.21 -4.41
N ILE A 103 -5.96 10.45 -4.01
CA ILE A 103 -5.34 11.44 -4.88
C ILE A 103 -3.91 11.03 -5.22
N LEU A 104 -3.10 10.66 -4.23
CA LEU A 104 -1.69 10.35 -4.45
C LEU A 104 -1.46 9.19 -5.44
N PRO A 105 -2.12 8.02 -5.32
CA PRO A 105 -1.94 6.95 -6.30
C PRO A 105 -2.50 7.30 -7.67
N VAL A 106 -3.55 8.12 -7.77
CA VAL A 106 -4.03 8.63 -9.09
C VAL A 106 -2.95 9.50 -9.73
N LEU A 107 -2.38 10.45 -8.99
CA LEU A 107 -1.30 11.30 -9.51
C LEU A 107 -0.06 10.47 -9.87
N TRP A 108 0.27 9.46 -9.06
CA TRP A 108 1.38 8.58 -9.36
C TRP A 108 1.16 7.77 -10.64
N MET A 109 -0.04 7.22 -10.84
CA MET A 109 -0.42 6.53 -12.06
C MET A 109 -0.44 7.48 -13.26
N LEU A 110 -0.95 8.71 -13.13
CA LEU A 110 -0.88 9.70 -14.21
C LEU A 110 0.57 9.99 -14.61
N ASN A 111 1.48 10.12 -13.65
CA ASN A 111 2.91 10.31 -13.92
C ASN A 111 3.53 9.14 -14.71
N VAL A 112 3.08 7.91 -14.44
CA VAL A 112 3.55 6.67 -15.10
C VAL A 112 2.90 6.45 -16.47
N PHE A 113 1.62 6.77 -16.66
CA PHE A 113 0.90 6.42 -17.88
C PHE A 113 0.94 7.51 -18.96
N VAL A 114 0.86 8.77 -18.55
CA VAL A 114 0.72 9.91 -19.47
C VAL A 114 1.71 11.03 -19.16
N GLY A 115 2.35 10.99 -18.00
CA GLY A 115 3.32 11.98 -17.57
C GLY A 115 4.75 11.67 -18.03
N PRO A 116 5.73 12.43 -17.51
CA PRO A 116 7.14 12.31 -17.88
C PRO A 116 7.79 10.93 -17.68
N ARG A 117 7.11 9.98 -17.01
CA ARG A 117 7.57 8.59 -16.84
C ARG A 117 6.81 7.58 -17.71
N SER A 118 6.12 8.02 -18.76
CA SER A 118 5.43 7.15 -19.73
C SER A 118 6.32 6.07 -20.36
N GLN A 119 7.63 6.31 -20.45
CA GLN A 119 8.63 5.34 -20.89
C GLN A 119 8.55 4.00 -20.14
N MET A 120 8.06 4.00 -18.89
CA MET A 120 7.83 2.77 -18.13
C MET A 120 6.81 1.85 -18.80
N ILE A 121 5.74 2.41 -19.37
CA ILE A 121 4.72 1.65 -20.10
C ILE A 121 5.27 1.17 -21.45
N ASP A 122 6.03 2.02 -22.15
CA ASP A 122 6.67 1.63 -23.40
C ASP A 122 7.60 0.43 -23.19
N ASN A 123 8.43 0.46 -22.14
CA ASN A 123 9.30 -0.65 -21.78
C ASN A 123 8.51 -1.89 -21.34
N LEU A 124 7.38 -1.73 -20.64
CA LEU A 124 6.52 -2.87 -20.27
C LEU A 124 5.99 -3.59 -21.52
N ILE A 125 5.67 -2.85 -22.58
CA ILE A 125 5.16 -3.43 -23.83
C ILE A 125 6.29 -4.00 -24.68
N ALA A 126 7.39 -3.27 -24.82
CA ALA A 126 8.48 -3.62 -25.73
C ALA A 126 9.42 -4.67 -25.14
N THR A 127 9.80 -4.54 -23.86
CA THR A 127 10.82 -5.35 -23.21
C THR A 127 10.48 -5.70 -21.75
N PRO A 128 9.34 -6.38 -21.49
CA PRO A 128 8.87 -6.66 -20.13
C PRO A 128 9.83 -7.51 -19.27
N LEU A 129 10.69 -8.29 -19.93
CA LEU A 129 11.61 -9.23 -19.29
C LEU A 129 13.00 -8.63 -19.00
N ASP A 130 13.26 -7.40 -19.44
CA ASP A 130 14.52 -6.73 -19.17
C ASP A 130 14.66 -6.36 -17.68
N ALA A 131 15.90 -6.20 -17.25
CA ALA A 131 16.22 -5.59 -15.97
C ALA A 131 15.73 -4.13 -15.96
N SER A 132 15.15 -3.68 -14.85
CA SER A 132 14.85 -2.26 -14.65
C SER A 132 15.87 -1.63 -13.71
N GLY A 133 15.99 -0.31 -13.75
CA GLY A 133 16.84 0.42 -12.80
C GLY A 133 16.49 0.08 -11.35
N MET A 134 15.20 -0.05 -11.03
CA MET A 134 14.70 -0.38 -9.70
C MET A 134 14.82 -1.88 -9.34
N ILE A 135 14.76 -2.77 -10.33
CA ILE A 135 14.78 -4.23 -10.18
C ILE A 135 15.77 -4.82 -11.20
N PRO A 136 17.05 -5.02 -10.83
CA PRO A 136 18.13 -5.27 -11.78
C PRO A 136 18.26 -6.76 -12.15
N PHE A 137 17.16 -7.45 -12.45
CA PHE A 137 17.15 -8.85 -12.85
C PHE A 137 16.04 -9.15 -13.87
N PHE A 138 16.05 -10.36 -14.43
CA PHE A 138 15.07 -10.81 -15.44
C PHE A 138 13.62 -10.63 -14.96
N GLY A 139 12.78 -10.02 -15.79
CA GLY A 139 11.42 -9.62 -15.42
C GLY A 139 11.34 -8.30 -14.65
N GLY A 140 12.46 -7.59 -14.52
CA GLY A 140 12.58 -6.38 -13.70
C GLY A 140 11.68 -5.23 -14.14
N VAL A 141 11.48 -5.03 -15.44
CA VAL A 141 10.54 -4.03 -15.97
C VAL A 141 9.10 -4.39 -15.60
N PHE A 142 8.68 -5.63 -15.86
CA PHE A 142 7.35 -6.10 -15.50
C PHE A 142 7.07 -5.98 -13.99
N LEU A 143 7.99 -6.47 -13.16
CA LEU A 143 7.84 -6.41 -11.69
C LEU A 143 7.80 -4.96 -11.19
N HIS A 144 8.61 -4.07 -11.76
CA HIS A 144 8.65 -2.67 -11.37
C HIS A 144 7.34 -1.95 -11.72
N VAL A 145 6.78 -2.16 -12.91
CA VAL A 145 5.54 -1.49 -13.32
C VAL A 145 4.32 -2.13 -12.67
N VAL A 146 4.15 -3.44 -12.81
CA VAL A 146 2.93 -4.12 -12.37
C VAL A 146 2.89 -4.27 -10.85
N PHE A 147 3.98 -4.75 -10.24
CA PHE A 147 3.98 -4.96 -8.80
C PHE A 147 4.28 -3.65 -8.06
N GLN A 148 5.37 -2.95 -8.35
CA GLN A 148 5.69 -1.77 -7.54
C GLN A 148 4.76 -0.58 -7.80
N HIS A 149 4.28 -0.35 -9.03
CA HIS A 149 3.38 0.78 -9.29
C HIS A 149 1.91 0.37 -9.20
N TRP A 150 1.45 -0.61 -10.00
CA TRP A 150 0.01 -0.87 -10.10
C TRP A 150 -0.56 -1.52 -8.85
N PHE A 151 0.08 -2.59 -8.33
CA PHE A 151 -0.43 -3.27 -7.14
C PHE A 151 -0.49 -2.33 -5.93
N GLN A 152 0.56 -1.53 -5.70
CA GLN A 152 0.57 -0.54 -4.63
C GLN A 152 -0.53 0.53 -4.82
N ALA A 153 -0.63 1.11 -6.03
CA ALA A 153 -1.60 2.16 -6.32
C ALA A 153 -3.05 1.67 -6.19
N LEU A 154 -3.36 0.50 -6.75
CA LEU A 154 -4.69 -0.10 -6.67
C LEU A 154 -5.05 -0.48 -5.25
N THR A 155 -4.09 -0.98 -4.47
CA THR A 155 -4.34 -1.30 -3.06
C THR A 155 -4.63 -0.04 -2.26
N ALA A 156 -3.81 1.01 -2.42
CA ALA A 156 -4.03 2.29 -1.75
C ALA A 156 -5.40 2.89 -2.11
N LEU A 157 -5.77 2.83 -3.40
CA LEU A 157 -7.09 3.26 -3.86
C LEU A 157 -8.22 2.47 -3.22
N ALA A 158 -8.11 1.13 -3.22
CA ALA A 158 -9.12 0.27 -2.62
C ALA A 158 -9.30 0.58 -1.12
N VAL A 159 -8.20 0.74 -0.39
CA VAL A 159 -8.21 1.09 1.03
C VAL A 159 -8.80 2.49 1.26
N GLY A 160 -8.48 3.46 0.41
CA GLY A 160 -9.03 4.82 0.49
C GLY A 160 -10.53 4.89 0.20
N LEU A 161 -11.02 4.10 -0.76
CA LEU A 161 -12.42 4.09 -1.19
C LEU A 161 -13.33 3.28 -0.24
N VAL A 162 -12.88 2.10 0.19
CA VAL A 162 -13.69 1.15 0.96
C VAL A 162 -12.95 0.65 2.22
N PRO A 163 -12.54 1.55 3.14
CA PRO A 163 -11.73 1.17 4.30
C PRO A 163 -12.42 0.15 5.22
N GLY A 164 -13.76 0.21 5.33
CA GLY A 164 -14.53 -0.74 6.13
C GLY A 164 -14.47 -2.20 5.62
N GLN A 165 -14.26 -2.40 4.31
CA GLN A 165 -14.13 -3.76 3.73
C GLN A 165 -12.75 -4.36 4.00
N PHE A 166 -11.72 -3.53 4.23
CA PHE A 166 -10.43 -4.02 4.68
C PHE A 166 -10.45 -4.41 6.17
N GLY A 167 -11.24 -3.70 6.98
CA GLY A 167 -11.54 -4.12 8.36
C GLY A 167 -12.13 -5.53 8.43
N THR A 168 -13.15 -5.82 7.63
CA THR A 168 -13.79 -7.15 7.61
C THR A 168 -12.89 -8.27 7.05
N LEU A 169 -11.94 -7.94 6.16
CA LEU A 169 -10.92 -8.87 5.66
C LEU A 169 -9.79 -9.11 6.67
N THR A 170 -9.57 -8.16 7.59
CA THR A 170 -8.57 -8.20 8.66
C THR A 170 -9.15 -8.67 10.00
N GLU A 171 -10.48 -8.81 10.13
CA GLU A 171 -11.21 -9.44 11.25
C GLU A 171 -10.97 -10.96 11.37
N SER A 172 -9.71 -11.36 11.17
CA SER A 172 -9.18 -12.52 11.86
C SER A 172 -8.52 -12.03 13.15
N PRO A 173 -8.77 -12.72 14.27
CA PRO A 173 -8.25 -12.31 15.55
C PRO A 173 -6.72 -12.48 15.52
N THR A 174 -5.99 -11.37 15.49
CA THR A 174 -4.74 -11.30 16.24
C THR A 174 -4.91 -10.42 17.47
N PRO A 175 -5.57 -10.89 18.54
CA PRO A 175 -5.28 -10.42 19.87
C PRO A 175 -4.14 -11.29 20.37
N ALA A 176 -2.92 -10.76 20.49
CA ALA A 176 -1.83 -11.38 21.25
C ALA A 176 -1.30 -12.78 20.83
N GLY A 177 -1.93 -13.51 19.90
CA GLY A 177 -1.66 -14.94 19.65
C GLY A 177 -0.34 -15.30 18.96
N VAL A 178 0.40 -14.32 18.42
CA VAL A 178 1.79 -14.56 17.96
C VAL A 178 2.77 -14.52 19.15
N GLN A 179 2.38 -13.96 20.29
CA GLN A 179 3.17 -14.04 21.53
C GLN A 179 2.99 -15.39 22.23
N CYS A 180 1.81 -15.99 22.18
CA CYS A 180 1.55 -17.30 22.82
C CYS A 180 2.09 -18.52 22.03
N ALA A 181 2.56 -18.34 20.80
CA ALA A 181 3.21 -19.40 20.02
C ALA A 181 4.72 -19.47 20.28
N VAL A 182 5.30 -18.45 20.93
CA VAL A 182 6.74 -18.34 21.22
C VAL A 182 7.01 -18.26 22.73
N VAL A 183 6.03 -17.86 23.54
CA VAL A 183 6.11 -17.85 25.00
C VAL A 183 4.83 -18.48 25.52
N ASP A 184 4.93 -19.53 26.34
CA ASP A 184 3.79 -20.04 27.09
C ASP A 184 3.19 -18.87 27.88
N CYS A 185 1.96 -18.49 27.55
CA CYS A 185 1.20 -17.54 28.32
C CYS A 185 0.23 -18.34 29.20
N GLU A 186 0.39 -18.24 30.51
CA GLU A 186 -0.56 -18.73 31.52
C GLU A 186 -1.91 -17.99 31.44
#